data_AF-A0A1J5CBS2-F1
#
_entry.id   AF-A0A1J5CBS2-F1
#
_cell.length_a   1.000
_cell.length_b   1.000
_cell.length_c   1.000
_cell.angle_alpha   90.00
_cell.angle_beta   90.00
_cell.angle_gamma   90.00
#
_symmetry.space_group_name_H-M   'P 1'
#
loop_
_entity.id
_entity.type
_entity.pdbx_description
1 polymer ?
#
loop_
_entity_poly.entity_id
_entity_poly.type
_entity_poly.pdbx_seq_one_letter_code
_entity_poly.pdbx_strand_id
1 'polypeptide(L)'
;MSIISLWLRPGVKLMQALGLRARLVLLSVLLVAMTMWLVLVQGSMGWEVLAAWLGVAVLLYLWLAFCQSLMVAVNLLGQAIGNSARGDLSKTLLLSGRDELAQASRNLESMNENFSGLVGTIRNQAVHVAQAGESLADGTNELAQRTEAQAASLEQTSASILELSESVQISAKRANEVDVLTRRVCGEVESGTQAMDVAVRAMAEIQEGSKRMDEIVSVIDSIAFQTNILALNAAVEAARAGEQGRGFAVVASEVRTLAQRSATSSREIRQLIARSGEQVALGVARIETVTSKLRTVVGGIHEVANGLNGITIASSEQSSSLAEIAQAVKGLDNITQQNGAMVDQALQATVGLRDRASHLSEAVASIRLRRGTADESFAMVRRGLDLVNQRGLSAAAAQFHDPQGGFRDRDLYIFVFDRHGVYQAFGSTPASVGKTVHDIRGLDGNHVLREGFAAAERGGGWIDYEVVNPVTGVVDEKTSYILPLDRDHLIGCGVFKPKGGFNLTLT
;
A
#
# COMPACT_ATOMS: atom_id res chain seq x y z
N MET A 1 -7.78 -29.09 63.81
CA MET A 1 -6.55 -29.23 64.61
C MET A 1 -6.89 -29.94 65.91
N SER A 2 -6.30 -31.09 66.22
CA SER A 2 -6.60 -31.81 67.47
C SER A 2 -5.86 -31.19 68.66
N ILE A 3 -6.38 -31.33 69.88
CA ILE A 3 -5.75 -30.87 71.13
C ILE A 3 -4.32 -31.43 71.28
N ILE A 4 -4.09 -32.64 70.76
CA ILE A 4 -2.79 -33.34 70.72
C ILE A 4 -1.75 -32.56 69.89
N SER A 5 -2.19 -31.94 68.79
CA SER A 5 -1.31 -31.15 67.92
C SER A 5 -0.84 -29.83 68.56
N LEU A 6 -1.54 -29.34 69.58
CA LEU A 6 -1.17 -28.12 70.32
C LEU A 6 -0.08 -28.42 71.37
N TRP A 7 -0.19 -29.55 72.05
CA TRP A 7 0.76 -30.03 73.07
C TRP A 7 2.14 -30.37 72.50
N LEU A 8 2.19 -30.89 71.27
CA LEU A 8 3.44 -31.28 70.61
C LEU A 8 4.18 -30.11 69.92
N ARG A 9 3.60 -28.90 69.88
CA ARG A 9 4.18 -27.72 69.19
C ARG A 9 5.61 -27.37 69.62
N PRO A 10 5.98 -27.31 70.91
CA PRO A 10 7.35 -26.98 71.28
C PRO A 10 8.34 -28.08 70.87
N GLY A 11 7.94 -29.35 70.95
CA GLY A 11 8.74 -30.48 70.47
C GLY A 11 8.91 -30.46 68.96
N VAL A 12 7.85 -30.13 68.21
CA VAL A 12 7.89 -30.00 66.75
C VAL A 12 8.81 -28.86 66.33
N LYS A 13 8.75 -27.69 67.00
CA LYS A 13 9.66 -26.56 66.72
C LYS A 13 11.12 -26.91 66.99
N LEU A 14 11.41 -27.58 68.11
CA LEU A 14 12.74 -28.06 68.44
C LEU A 14 13.25 -29.04 67.37
N MET A 15 12.42 -29.99 66.97
CA MET A 15 12.75 -30.94 65.92
C MET A 15 13.01 -30.22 64.60
N GLN A 16 12.17 -29.25 64.21
CA GLN A 16 12.30 -28.49 62.95
C GLN A 16 13.61 -27.70 62.82
N ALA A 17 14.27 -27.37 63.92
CA ALA A 17 15.58 -26.71 63.92
C ALA A 17 16.73 -27.64 63.48
N LEU A 18 16.56 -28.96 63.63
CA LEU A 18 17.54 -29.98 63.29
C LEU A 18 17.25 -30.58 61.90
N GLY A 19 18.29 -30.99 61.17
CA GLY A 19 18.16 -31.76 59.92
C GLY A 19 17.56 -33.16 60.16
N LEU A 20 16.98 -33.81 59.14
CA LEU A 20 16.30 -35.10 59.32
C LEU A 20 17.26 -36.17 59.85
N ARG A 21 18.49 -36.22 59.31
CA ARG A 21 19.58 -37.07 59.80
C ARG A 21 19.91 -36.78 61.26
N ALA A 22 20.01 -35.51 61.64
CA ALA A 22 20.30 -35.11 63.02
C ALA A 22 19.17 -35.51 63.98
N ARG A 23 17.90 -35.42 63.57
CA ARG A 23 16.76 -35.91 64.36
C ARG A 23 16.84 -37.42 64.57
N LEU A 24 17.12 -38.18 63.50
CA LEU A 24 17.24 -39.64 63.57
C LEU A 24 18.40 -40.08 64.46
N VAL A 25 19.56 -39.43 64.33
CA VAL A 25 20.73 -39.69 65.19
C VAL A 25 20.45 -39.29 66.65
N LEU A 26 19.82 -38.15 66.90
CA LEU A 26 19.47 -37.73 68.26
C LEU A 26 18.50 -38.71 68.92
N LEU A 27 17.46 -39.13 68.20
CA LEU A 27 16.48 -40.11 68.71
C LEU A 27 17.11 -41.49 68.93
N SER A 28 18.00 -41.95 68.04
CA SER A 28 18.67 -43.24 68.21
C SER A 28 19.67 -43.22 69.37
N VAL A 29 20.46 -42.14 69.53
CA VAL A 29 21.38 -41.96 70.65
C VAL A 29 20.62 -41.88 71.97
N LEU A 30 19.52 -41.11 72.04
CA LEU A 30 18.69 -41.03 73.24
C LEU A 30 18.04 -42.37 73.57
N LEU A 31 17.62 -43.15 72.57
CA LEU A 31 17.07 -44.49 72.76
C LEU A 31 18.11 -45.46 73.33
N VAL A 32 19.31 -45.49 72.74
CA VAL A 32 20.40 -46.35 73.22
C VAL A 32 20.82 -45.95 74.64
N ALA A 33 21.01 -44.66 74.90
CA ALA A 33 21.33 -44.14 76.23
C ALA A 33 20.26 -44.50 77.26
N MET A 34 18.97 -44.41 76.90
CA MET A 34 17.86 -44.80 77.75
C MET A 34 17.85 -46.31 78.02
N THR A 35 18.06 -47.16 77.00
CA THR A 35 18.13 -48.61 77.20
C THR A 35 19.31 -49.01 78.09
N MET A 36 20.47 -48.35 77.94
CA MET A 36 21.64 -48.59 78.80
C MET A 36 21.38 -48.14 80.24
N TRP A 37 20.71 -47.00 80.44
CA TRP A 37 20.30 -46.52 81.75
C TRP A 37 19.31 -47.48 82.43
N LEU A 38 18.31 -47.98 81.70
CA LEU A 38 17.35 -48.96 82.19
C LEU A 38 18.01 -50.27 82.64
N VAL A 39 19.08 -50.71 81.96
CA VAL A 39 19.86 -51.89 82.35
C VAL A 39 20.67 -51.63 83.62
N LEU A 40 21.29 -50.45 83.74
CA LEU A 40 22.11 -50.07 84.91
C LEU A 40 21.28 -49.89 86.19
N VAL A 41 20.01 -49.49 86.05
CA VAL A 41 19.08 -49.24 87.16
C VAL A 41 18.34 -50.53 87.59
N GLN A 42 18.61 -51.69 86.95
CA GLN A 42 18.03 -52.98 87.36
C GLN A 42 18.44 -53.35 88.79
N GLY A 43 17.50 -53.22 89.73
CA GLY A 43 17.67 -53.57 91.15
C GLY A 43 17.65 -52.39 92.12
N SER A 44 17.54 -51.14 91.65
CA SER A 44 17.37 -49.98 92.53
C SER A 44 15.88 -49.66 92.76
N MET A 45 15.55 -49.22 93.99
CA MET A 45 14.16 -49.07 94.45
C MET A 45 13.87 -47.65 94.97
N GLY A 46 14.47 -46.64 94.31
CA GLY A 46 14.43 -45.23 94.71
C GLY A 46 14.10 -44.26 93.56
N TRP A 47 14.56 -43.00 93.68
CA TRP A 47 14.29 -41.92 92.72
C TRP A 47 14.79 -42.21 91.29
N GLU A 48 15.72 -43.14 91.12
CA GLU A 48 16.27 -43.58 89.83
C GLU A 48 15.21 -44.21 88.92
N VAL A 49 14.22 -44.90 89.48
CA VAL A 49 13.09 -45.47 88.73
C VAL A 49 12.17 -44.37 88.19
N LEU A 50 11.92 -43.33 89.00
CA LEU A 50 11.14 -42.15 88.57
C LEU A 50 11.86 -41.38 87.45
N ALA A 51 13.19 -41.25 87.54
CA ALA A 51 14.00 -40.63 86.50
C ALA A 51 13.97 -41.43 85.18
N ALA A 52 13.99 -42.77 85.26
CA ALA A 52 13.86 -43.64 84.09
C ALA A 52 12.49 -43.45 83.40
N TRP A 53 11.38 -43.44 84.16
CA TRP A 53 10.05 -43.17 83.61
C TRP A 53 9.90 -41.78 83.00
N LEU A 54 10.46 -40.75 83.64
CA LEU A 54 10.48 -39.39 83.09
C LEU A 54 11.23 -39.34 81.75
N GLY A 55 12.41 -39.97 81.68
CA GLY A 55 13.17 -40.01 80.43
C GLY A 55 12.45 -40.78 79.33
N VAL A 56 11.73 -41.87 79.65
CA VAL A 56 10.91 -42.61 78.67
C VAL A 56 9.78 -41.72 78.16
N ALA A 57 9.13 -40.96 79.04
CA ALA A 57 8.09 -40.00 78.67
C ALA A 57 8.63 -38.88 77.75
N VAL A 58 9.83 -38.35 78.04
CA VAL A 58 10.50 -37.34 77.19
C VAL A 58 10.86 -37.94 75.82
N LEU A 59 11.40 -39.15 75.79
CA LEU A 59 11.74 -39.85 74.54
C LEU A 59 10.50 -40.12 73.68
N LEU A 60 9.41 -40.59 74.30
CA LEU A 60 8.13 -40.80 73.64
C LEU A 60 7.55 -39.48 73.10
N TYR A 61 7.64 -38.39 73.87
CA TYR A 61 7.20 -37.06 73.45
C TYR A 61 7.99 -36.56 72.23
N LEU A 62 9.32 -36.68 72.25
CA LEU A 62 10.18 -36.31 71.12
C LEU A 62 9.93 -37.18 69.89
N TRP A 63 9.70 -38.49 70.07
CA TRP A 63 9.32 -39.41 68.99
C TRP A 63 7.97 -39.03 68.36
N LEU A 64 6.94 -38.78 69.18
CA LEU A 64 5.63 -38.32 68.70
C LEU A 64 5.72 -36.98 67.98
N ALA A 65 6.52 -36.05 68.48
CA ALA A 65 6.76 -34.76 67.83
C ALA A 65 7.48 -34.92 66.47
N PHE A 66 8.44 -35.86 66.37
CA PHE A 66 9.08 -36.21 65.12
C PHE A 66 8.10 -36.81 64.12
N CYS A 67 7.31 -37.82 64.51
CA CYS A 67 6.31 -38.45 63.66
C CYS A 67 5.28 -37.43 63.15
N GLN A 68 4.78 -36.55 64.03
CA GLN A 68 3.84 -35.51 63.62
C GLN A 68 4.47 -34.52 62.63
N SER A 69 5.70 -34.06 62.90
CA SER A 69 6.43 -33.16 61.99
C SER A 69 6.62 -33.80 60.62
N LEU A 70 7.03 -35.07 60.59
CA LEU A 70 7.24 -35.83 59.36
C LEU A 70 5.94 -36.02 58.57
N MET A 71 4.85 -36.46 59.21
CA MET A 71 3.55 -36.66 58.55
C MET A 71 2.99 -35.36 57.96
N VAL A 72 3.11 -34.24 58.69
CA VAL A 72 2.66 -32.94 58.17
C VAL A 72 3.47 -32.53 56.96
N ALA A 73 4.80 -32.66 57.00
CA ALA A 73 5.67 -32.32 55.88
C ALA A 73 5.39 -33.19 54.65
N VAL A 74 5.25 -34.51 54.82
CA VAL A 74 4.94 -35.46 53.74
C VAL A 74 3.55 -35.21 53.16
N ASN A 75 2.54 -34.93 53.98
CA ASN A 75 1.19 -34.63 53.50
C ASN A 75 1.16 -33.32 52.70
N LEU A 76 1.87 -32.28 53.14
CA LEU A 76 1.96 -31.00 52.42
C LEU A 76 2.70 -31.16 51.08
N LEU A 77 3.80 -31.92 51.05
CA LEU A 77 4.49 -32.26 49.80
C LEU A 77 3.58 -33.08 48.87
N GLY A 78 2.89 -34.09 49.39
CA GLY A 78 1.96 -34.91 48.60
C GLY A 78 0.82 -34.09 48.01
N GLN A 79 0.25 -33.16 48.77
CA GLN A 79 -0.79 -32.24 48.27
C GLN A 79 -0.23 -31.30 47.20
N ALA A 80 0.97 -30.75 47.38
CA ALA A 80 1.59 -29.88 46.38
C ALA A 80 1.88 -30.62 45.08
N ILE A 81 2.45 -31.83 45.15
CA ILE A 81 2.67 -32.69 43.98
C ILE A 81 1.34 -33.03 43.30
N GLY A 82 0.31 -33.39 44.07
CA GLY A 82 -1.02 -33.70 43.54
C GLY A 82 -1.72 -32.50 42.91
N ASN A 83 -1.44 -31.27 43.36
CA ASN A 83 -1.92 -30.05 42.71
C ASN A 83 -1.15 -29.78 41.41
N SER A 84 0.18 -29.86 41.43
CA SER A 84 1.01 -29.71 40.23
C SER A 84 0.66 -30.72 39.14
N ALA A 85 0.43 -31.99 39.49
CA ALA A 85 0.05 -33.03 38.54
C ALA A 85 -1.32 -32.80 37.89
N ARG A 86 -2.22 -32.09 38.56
CA ARG A 86 -3.53 -31.67 38.02
C ARG A 86 -3.47 -30.33 37.29
N GLY A 87 -2.27 -29.74 37.14
CA GLY A 87 -2.07 -28.45 36.50
C GLY A 87 -2.34 -27.24 37.40
N ASP A 88 -2.59 -27.40 38.70
CA ASP A 88 -2.73 -26.26 39.62
C ASP A 88 -1.36 -25.85 40.18
N LEU A 89 -0.68 -24.96 39.45
CA LEU A 89 0.59 -24.35 39.83
C LEU A 89 0.40 -23.05 40.65
N SER A 90 -0.85 -22.65 40.92
CA SER A 90 -1.18 -21.36 41.55
C SER A 90 -0.83 -21.31 43.04
N LYS A 91 -0.51 -22.46 43.65
CA LYS A 91 -0.20 -22.58 45.07
C LYS A 91 1.30 -22.47 45.32
N THR A 92 1.67 -21.72 46.36
CA THR A 92 3.03 -21.64 46.86
C THR A 92 3.26 -22.69 47.94
N LEU A 93 4.39 -23.38 47.85
CA LEU A 93 4.79 -24.40 48.82
C LEU A 93 5.94 -23.85 49.70
N LEU A 94 5.63 -23.62 50.96
CA LEU A 94 6.61 -23.16 51.96
C LEU A 94 6.63 -24.13 53.15
N LEU A 95 7.52 -25.12 53.10
CA LEU A 95 7.89 -25.91 54.27
C LEU A 95 8.99 -25.21 55.06
N SER A 96 8.70 -24.90 56.33
CA SER A 96 9.69 -24.36 57.27
C SER A 96 10.64 -25.46 57.73
N GLY A 97 11.95 -25.24 57.61
CA GLY A 97 12.97 -26.17 58.09
C GLY A 97 14.27 -26.09 57.29
N ARG A 98 15.31 -26.73 57.83
CA ARG A 98 16.63 -26.88 57.19
C ARG A 98 16.94 -28.33 56.79
N ASP A 99 15.95 -29.21 56.86
CA ASP A 99 16.09 -30.63 56.54
C ASP A 99 15.89 -30.92 55.04
N GLU A 100 16.11 -32.18 54.67
CA GLU A 100 15.99 -32.71 53.33
C GLU A 100 14.57 -32.55 52.76
N LEU A 101 13.53 -32.56 53.60
CA LEU A 101 12.14 -32.35 53.18
C LEU A 101 11.87 -30.87 52.86
N ALA A 102 12.43 -29.95 53.65
CA ALA A 102 12.40 -28.52 53.33
C ALA A 102 13.24 -28.22 52.07
N GLN A 103 14.34 -28.94 51.82
CA GLN A 103 15.06 -28.83 50.56
C GLN A 103 14.24 -29.36 49.37
N ALA A 104 13.60 -30.52 49.50
CA ALA A 104 12.71 -31.06 48.47
C ALA A 104 11.54 -30.10 48.17
N SER A 105 10.98 -29.47 49.21
CA SER A 105 9.98 -28.41 49.09
C SER A 105 10.46 -27.23 48.26
N ARG A 106 11.68 -26.73 48.52
CA ARG A 106 12.26 -25.60 47.76
C ARG A 106 12.50 -25.96 46.30
N ASN A 107 12.98 -27.18 46.03
CA ASN A 107 13.18 -27.67 44.67
C ASN A 107 11.84 -27.80 43.91
N LEU A 108 10.81 -28.37 44.56
CA LEU A 108 9.46 -28.48 43.98
C LEU A 108 8.83 -27.10 43.75
N GLU A 109 9.03 -26.17 44.67
CA GLU A 109 8.58 -24.78 44.53
C GLU A 109 9.23 -24.08 43.33
N SER A 110 10.55 -24.20 43.18
CA SER A 110 11.28 -23.67 42.03
C SER A 110 10.83 -24.31 40.72
N MET A 111 10.57 -25.63 40.71
CA MET A 111 10.04 -26.33 39.55
C MET A 111 8.65 -25.82 39.16
N ASN A 112 7.74 -25.65 40.13
CA ASN A 112 6.40 -25.11 39.90
C ASN A 112 6.43 -23.65 39.41
N GLU A 113 7.33 -22.83 39.94
CA GLU A 113 7.54 -21.46 39.48
C GLU A 113 8.01 -21.44 38.02
N ASN A 114 9.02 -22.25 37.68
CA ASN A 114 9.54 -22.35 36.32
C ASN A 114 8.48 -22.86 35.33
N PHE A 115 7.74 -23.93 35.68
CA PHE A 115 6.64 -24.42 34.84
C PHE A 115 5.52 -23.38 34.69
N SER A 116 5.19 -22.66 35.77
CA SER A 116 4.18 -21.60 35.71
C SER A 116 4.64 -20.46 34.79
N GLY A 117 5.91 -20.07 34.83
CA GLY A 117 6.49 -19.07 33.94
C GLY A 117 6.47 -19.52 32.48
N LEU A 118 6.87 -20.77 32.24
CA LEU A 118 6.86 -21.42 30.93
C LEU A 118 5.49 -21.40 30.25
N VAL A 119 4.46 -21.85 30.97
CA VAL A 119 3.09 -21.86 30.46
C VAL A 119 2.58 -20.43 30.25
N GLY A 120 2.95 -19.50 31.12
CA GLY A 120 2.63 -18.08 30.96
C GLY A 120 3.23 -17.50 29.67
N THR A 121 4.50 -17.82 29.38
CA THR A 121 5.15 -17.43 28.13
C THR A 121 4.45 -18.04 26.92
N ILE A 122 4.11 -19.34 26.95
CA ILE A 122 3.39 -20.01 25.84
C ILE A 122 2.05 -19.34 25.58
N ARG A 123 1.24 -19.09 26.62
CA ARG A 123 -0.05 -18.40 26.47
C ARG A 123 0.11 -16.99 25.89
N ASN A 124 1.09 -16.24 26.37
CA ASN A 124 1.34 -14.89 25.86
C ASN A 124 1.76 -14.92 24.39
N GLN A 125 2.69 -15.80 24.02
CA GLN A 125 3.13 -15.95 22.63
C GLN A 125 1.99 -16.40 21.71
N ALA A 126 1.12 -17.30 22.18
CA ALA A 126 -0.07 -17.70 21.42
C ALA A 126 -0.99 -16.51 21.12
N VAL A 127 -1.25 -15.64 22.10
CA VAL A 127 -2.05 -14.41 21.89
C VAL A 127 -1.39 -13.49 20.87
N HIS A 128 -0.07 -13.27 20.97
CA HIS A 128 0.66 -12.44 20.01
C HIS A 128 0.62 -13.02 18.59
N VAL A 129 0.77 -14.34 18.43
CA VAL A 129 0.68 -15.00 17.12
C VAL A 129 -0.73 -14.89 16.54
N ALA A 130 -1.77 -15.06 17.35
CA ALA A 130 -3.16 -14.89 16.89
C ALA A 130 -3.42 -13.47 16.38
N GLN A 131 -2.94 -12.45 17.09
CA GLN A 131 -3.09 -11.05 16.70
C GLN A 131 -2.28 -10.68 15.46
N ALA A 132 -1.04 -11.19 15.36
CA ALA A 132 -0.23 -11.01 14.15
C ALA A 132 -0.90 -11.67 12.94
N GLY A 133 -1.54 -12.83 13.14
CA GLY A 133 -2.39 -13.47 12.14
C GLY A 133 -3.53 -12.57 11.70
N GLU A 134 -4.34 -12.04 12.62
CA GLU A 134 -5.46 -11.16 12.26
C GLU A 134 -5.01 -9.94 11.45
N SER A 135 -3.94 -9.26 11.88
CA SER A 135 -3.35 -8.13 11.17
C SER A 135 -2.86 -8.50 9.76
N LEU A 136 -2.26 -9.69 9.61
CA LEU A 136 -1.82 -10.19 8.31
C LEU A 136 -3.02 -10.51 7.40
N ALA A 137 -4.15 -10.97 7.97
CA ALA A 137 -5.36 -11.26 7.21
C ALA A 137 -5.96 -9.96 6.66
N ASP A 138 -6.03 -8.92 7.50
CA ASP A 138 -6.48 -7.58 7.09
C ASP A 138 -5.59 -7.02 5.97
N GLY A 139 -4.26 -7.09 6.13
CA GLY A 139 -3.32 -6.65 5.11
C GLY A 139 -3.41 -7.46 3.80
N THR A 140 -3.69 -8.76 3.90
CA THR A 140 -3.90 -9.64 2.73
C THR A 140 -5.20 -9.31 2.00
N ASN A 141 -6.27 -8.99 2.73
CA ASN A 141 -7.53 -8.52 2.15
C ASN A 141 -7.37 -7.18 1.42
N GLU A 142 -6.62 -6.23 2.00
CA GLU A 142 -6.31 -4.97 1.33
C GLU A 142 -5.50 -5.21 0.04
N LEU A 143 -4.52 -6.11 0.09
CA LEU A 143 -3.75 -6.50 -1.10
C LEU A 143 -4.64 -7.14 -2.17
N ALA A 144 -5.62 -7.96 -1.77
CA ALA A 144 -6.62 -8.54 -2.67
C ALA A 144 -7.38 -7.45 -3.43
N GLN A 145 -7.96 -6.49 -2.70
CA GLN A 145 -8.72 -5.37 -3.28
C GLN A 145 -7.88 -4.54 -4.24
N ARG A 146 -6.62 -4.26 -3.89
CA ARG A 146 -5.69 -3.53 -4.77
C ARG A 146 -5.35 -4.32 -6.03
N THR A 147 -5.20 -5.65 -5.91
CA THR A 147 -4.93 -6.54 -7.04
C THR A 147 -6.13 -6.60 -8.00
N GLU A 148 -7.36 -6.66 -7.47
CA GLU A 148 -8.59 -6.59 -8.27
C GLU A 148 -8.74 -5.24 -8.99
N ALA A 149 -8.49 -4.12 -8.29
CA ALA A 149 -8.53 -2.78 -8.90
C ALA A 149 -7.45 -2.61 -9.99
N GLN A 150 -6.28 -3.20 -9.78
CA GLN A 150 -5.21 -3.23 -10.78
C GLN A 150 -5.61 -4.06 -12.00
N ALA A 151 -6.25 -5.21 -11.82
CA ALA A 151 -6.76 -6.03 -12.92
C ALA A 151 -7.77 -5.23 -13.79
N ALA A 152 -8.74 -4.57 -13.17
CA ALA A 152 -9.70 -3.72 -13.87
C ALA A 152 -9.03 -2.56 -14.63
N SER A 153 -7.99 -1.96 -14.03
CA SER A 153 -7.22 -0.89 -14.68
C SER A 153 -6.44 -1.41 -15.90
N LEU A 154 -5.90 -2.63 -15.83
CA LEU A 154 -5.20 -3.27 -16.93
C LEU A 154 -6.16 -3.64 -18.08
N GLU A 155 -7.36 -4.11 -17.79
CA GLU A 155 -8.40 -4.34 -18.80
C GLU A 155 -8.74 -3.06 -19.56
N GLN A 156 -8.99 -1.96 -18.84
CA GLN A 156 -9.26 -0.66 -19.46
C GLN A 156 -8.07 -0.17 -20.29
N THR A 157 -6.85 -0.31 -19.78
CA THR A 157 -5.63 0.08 -20.49
C THR A 157 -5.45 -0.74 -21.78
N SER A 158 -5.72 -2.05 -21.72
CA SER A 158 -5.68 -2.93 -22.89
C SER A 158 -6.69 -2.50 -23.95
N ALA A 159 -7.93 -2.18 -23.55
CA ALA A 159 -8.94 -1.66 -24.46
C ALA A 159 -8.52 -0.34 -25.12
N SER A 160 -7.95 0.60 -24.35
CA SER A 160 -7.44 1.86 -24.89
C SER A 160 -6.28 1.67 -25.86
N ILE A 161 -5.39 0.69 -25.63
CA ILE A 161 -4.30 0.37 -26.56
C ILE A 161 -4.85 -0.19 -27.87
N LEU A 162 -5.87 -1.04 -27.82
CA LEU A 162 -6.52 -1.57 -29.03
C LEU A 162 -7.17 -0.45 -29.84
N GLU A 163 -7.91 0.45 -29.19
CA GLU A 163 -8.54 1.61 -29.83
C GLU A 163 -7.50 2.55 -30.44
N LEU A 164 -6.41 2.83 -29.72
CA LEU A 164 -5.31 3.65 -30.23
C LEU A 164 -4.62 2.98 -31.43
N SER A 165 -4.41 1.66 -31.39
CA SER A 165 -3.82 0.91 -32.48
C SER A 165 -4.68 0.99 -33.75
N GLU A 166 -6.01 0.85 -33.60
CA GLU A 166 -6.95 1.04 -34.70
C GLU A 166 -6.90 2.47 -35.26
N SER A 167 -6.89 3.49 -34.40
CA SER A 167 -6.82 4.89 -34.81
C SER A 167 -5.53 5.21 -35.58
N VAL A 168 -4.39 4.65 -35.16
CA VAL A 168 -3.10 4.80 -35.86
C VAL A 168 -3.14 4.12 -37.23
N GLN A 169 -3.71 2.91 -37.34
CA GLN A 169 -3.89 2.24 -38.64
C GLN A 169 -4.79 3.02 -39.58
N ILE A 170 -5.90 3.56 -39.08
CA ILE A 170 -6.80 4.42 -39.86
C ILE A 170 -6.06 5.68 -40.33
N SER A 171 -5.24 6.28 -39.48
CA SER A 171 -4.46 7.47 -39.81
C SER A 171 -3.45 7.19 -40.92
N ALA A 172 -2.72 6.07 -40.84
CA ALA A 172 -1.80 5.64 -41.89
C ALA A 172 -2.52 5.38 -43.22
N LYS A 173 -3.68 4.70 -43.17
CA LYS A 173 -4.50 4.45 -44.35
C LYS A 173 -4.99 5.75 -45.01
N ARG A 174 -5.51 6.69 -44.20
CA ARG A 174 -5.96 8.00 -44.68
C ARG A 174 -4.81 8.80 -45.29
N ALA A 175 -3.63 8.78 -44.66
CA ALA A 175 -2.45 9.44 -45.22
C ALA A 175 -2.09 8.89 -46.61
N ASN A 176 -2.15 7.57 -46.79
CA ASN A 176 -1.93 6.93 -48.09
C ASN A 176 -3.01 7.29 -49.12
N GLU A 177 -4.29 7.31 -48.73
CA GLU A 177 -5.39 7.74 -49.60
C GLU A 177 -5.21 9.19 -50.09
N VAL A 178 -4.77 10.09 -49.19
CA VAL A 178 -4.48 11.48 -49.54
C VAL A 178 -3.22 11.58 -50.41
N ASP A 179 -2.20 10.74 -50.22
CA ASP A 179 -0.99 10.72 -51.07
C ASP A 179 -1.36 10.36 -52.51
N VAL A 180 -2.19 9.33 -52.72
CA VAL A 180 -2.68 8.95 -54.04
C VAL A 180 -3.46 10.09 -54.70
N LEU A 181 -4.34 10.77 -53.94
CA LEU A 181 -5.08 11.94 -54.43
C LEU A 181 -4.13 13.08 -54.82
N THR A 182 -3.13 13.35 -53.99
CA THR A 182 -2.12 14.40 -54.19
C THR A 182 -1.32 14.17 -55.47
N ARG A 183 -0.90 12.92 -55.72
CA ARG A 183 -0.21 12.54 -56.98
C ARG A 183 -1.10 12.75 -58.22
N ARG A 184 -2.39 12.40 -58.12
CA ARG A 184 -3.34 12.62 -59.22
C ARG A 184 -3.49 14.12 -59.54
N VAL A 185 -3.67 14.95 -58.51
CA VAL A 185 -3.77 16.41 -58.68
C VAL A 185 -2.48 16.98 -59.25
N CYS A 186 -1.31 16.48 -58.84
CA CYS A 186 -0.02 16.88 -59.42
C CYS A 186 0.01 16.63 -60.94
N GLY A 187 -0.40 15.44 -61.38
CA GLY A 187 -0.45 15.10 -62.82
C GLY A 187 -1.44 15.98 -63.62
N GLU A 188 -2.57 16.36 -63.02
CA GLU A 188 -3.52 17.30 -63.63
C GLU A 188 -2.92 18.71 -63.78
N VAL A 189 -2.21 19.20 -62.76
CA VAL A 189 -1.55 20.51 -62.78
C VAL A 189 -0.37 20.54 -63.75
N GLU A 190 0.41 19.47 -63.86
CA GLU A 190 1.47 19.32 -64.86
C GLU A 190 0.89 19.37 -66.29
N SER A 191 -0.20 18.62 -66.53
CA SER A 191 -0.92 18.66 -67.81
C SER A 191 -1.45 20.05 -68.13
N GLY A 192 -2.00 20.75 -67.13
CA GLY A 192 -2.45 22.14 -67.26
C GLY A 192 -1.31 23.11 -67.57
N THR A 193 -0.14 22.91 -66.97
CA THR A 193 1.07 23.71 -67.24
C THR A 193 1.53 23.50 -68.68
N GLN A 194 1.53 22.26 -69.17
CA GLN A 194 1.88 21.95 -70.56
C GLN A 194 0.90 22.58 -71.55
N ALA A 195 -0.41 22.60 -71.24
CA ALA A 195 -1.41 23.27 -72.07
C ALA A 195 -1.18 24.80 -72.13
N MET A 196 -0.78 25.42 -71.02
CA MET A 196 -0.41 26.85 -71.01
C MET A 196 0.84 27.13 -71.85
N ASP A 197 1.86 26.27 -71.81
CA ASP A 197 3.05 26.41 -72.66
C ASP A 197 2.70 26.34 -74.16
N VAL A 198 1.76 25.46 -74.54
CA VAL A 198 1.23 25.40 -75.91
C VAL A 198 0.48 26.69 -76.27
N ALA A 199 -0.32 27.23 -75.35
CA ALA A 199 -1.04 28.49 -75.57
C ALA A 199 -0.09 29.69 -75.76
N VAL A 200 1.01 29.77 -75.00
CA VAL A 200 2.05 30.80 -75.19
C VAL A 200 2.68 30.70 -76.58
N ARG A 201 3.00 29.48 -77.05
CA ARG A 201 3.56 29.28 -78.40
C ARG A 201 2.58 29.73 -79.48
N ALA A 202 1.30 29.37 -79.36
CA ALA A 202 0.27 29.81 -80.31
C ALA A 202 0.13 31.35 -80.34
N MET A 203 0.18 32.01 -79.18
CA MET A 203 0.17 33.48 -79.13
C MET A 203 1.42 34.10 -79.77
N ALA A 204 2.60 33.48 -79.62
CA ALA A 204 3.82 33.92 -80.28
C ALA A 204 3.72 33.81 -81.82
N GLU A 205 3.14 32.72 -82.33
CA GLU A 205 2.87 32.56 -83.77
C GLU A 205 1.89 33.62 -84.31
N ILE A 206 0.82 33.94 -83.55
CA ILE A 206 -0.12 35.02 -83.90
C ILE A 206 0.57 36.39 -83.89
N GLN A 207 1.45 36.64 -82.94
CA GLN A 207 2.22 37.88 -82.85
C GLN A 207 3.15 38.04 -84.06
N GLU A 208 3.85 36.98 -84.45
CA GLU A 208 4.70 36.97 -85.64
C GLU A 208 3.87 37.17 -86.92
N GLY A 209 2.73 36.48 -87.04
CA GLY A 209 1.80 36.67 -88.14
C GLY A 209 1.29 38.11 -88.25
N SER A 210 0.95 38.74 -87.12
CA SER A 210 0.50 40.13 -87.05
C SER A 210 1.58 41.10 -87.51
N LYS A 211 2.84 40.89 -87.09
CA LYS A 211 3.98 41.70 -87.55
C LYS A 211 4.20 41.60 -89.06
N ARG A 212 4.10 40.38 -89.61
CA ARG A 212 4.21 40.16 -91.06
C ARG A 212 3.07 40.82 -91.84
N MET A 213 1.87 40.85 -91.28
CA MET A 213 0.74 41.58 -91.87
C MET A 213 0.97 43.09 -91.87
N ASP A 214 1.54 43.67 -90.80
CA ASP A 214 1.89 45.09 -90.74
C ASP A 214 2.91 45.47 -91.84
N GLU A 215 3.92 44.62 -92.06
CA GLU A 215 4.89 44.79 -93.15
C GLU A 215 4.21 44.80 -94.53
N ILE A 216 3.31 43.85 -94.79
CA ILE A 216 2.56 43.76 -96.06
C ILE A 216 1.67 45.01 -96.26
N VAL A 217 0.94 45.42 -95.22
CA VAL A 217 0.06 46.60 -95.27
C VAL A 217 0.88 47.88 -95.52
N SER A 218 2.11 47.95 -94.98
CA SER A 218 3.01 49.06 -95.26
C SER A 218 3.49 49.12 -96.71
N VAL A 219 3.67 47.97 -97.35
CA VAL A 219 3.95 47.90 -98.80
C VAL A 219 2.71 48.35 -99.60
N ILE A 220 1.50 47.92 -99.22
CA ILE A 220 0.26 48.32 -99.91
C ILE A 220 0.04 49.84 -99.81
N ASP A 221 0.23 50.44 -98.64
CA ASP A 221 0.12 51.90 -98.46
C ASP A 221 1.16 52.65 -99.32
N SER A 222 2.38 52.12 -99.42
CA SER A 222 3.43 52.65 -100.29
C SER A 222 3.05 52.58 -101.77
N ILE A 223 2.47 51.47 -102.23
CA ILE A 223 1.97 51.29 -103.60
C ILE A 223 0.81 52.25 -103.88
N ALA A 224 -0.12 52.39 -102.94
CA ALA A 224 -1.24 53.33 -103.05
C ALA A 224 -0.74 54.78 -103.16
N PHE A 225 0.26 55.17 -102.37
CA PHE A 225 0.90 56.48 -102.47
C PHE A 225 1.56 56.69 -103.84
N GLN A 226 2.36 55.71 -104.31
CA GLN A 226 3.00 55.77 -105.64
C GLN A 226 1.95 55.90 -106.76
N THR A 227 0.86 55.14 -106.69
CA THR A 227 -0.23 55.16 -107.66
C THR A 227 -0.96 56.51 -107.64
N ASN A 228 -1.15 57.10 -106.47
CA ASN A 228 -1.73 58.44 -106.32
C ASN A 228 -0.84 59.51 -106.97
N ILE A 229 0.49 59.41 -106.86
CA ILE A 229 1.44 60.31 -107.54
C ILE A 229 1.43 60.10 -109.06
N LEU A 230 1.44 58.85 -109.52
CA LEU A 230 1.33 58.51 -110.95
C LEU A 230 0.04 59.04 -111.57
N ALA A 231 -1.08 58.88 -110.87
CA ALA A 231 -2.39 59.37 -111.29
C ALA A 231 -2.45 60.91 -111.33
N LEU A 232 -1.83 61.58 -110.35
CA LEU A 232 -1.68 63.04 -110.37
C LEU A 232 -0.84 63.50 -111.57
N ASN A 233 0.29 62.85 -111.83
CA ASN A 233 1.14 63.17 -112.99
C ASN A 233 0.38 62.95 -114.31
N ALA A 234 -0.39 61.86 -114.42
CA ALA A 234 -1.22 61.58 -115.59
C ALA A 234 -2.36 62.61 -115.76
N ALA A 235 -2.99 63.06 -114.67
CA ALA A 235 -4.02 64.10 -114.72
C ALA A 235 -3.45 65.46 -115.17
N VAL A 236 -2.23 65.80 -114.74
CA VAL A 236 -1.50 67.01 -115.18
C VAL A 236 -1.18 66.93 -116.67
N GLU A 237 -0.66 65.80 -117.15
CA GLU A 237 -0.33 65.64 -118.58
C GLU A 237 -1.59 65.60 -119.46
N ALA A 238 -2.68 65.00 -118.98
CA ALA A 238 -3.98 65.03 -119.64
C ALA A 238 -4.56 66.44 -119.73
N ALA A 239 -4.42 67.28 -118.70
CA ALA A 239 -4.80 68.70 -118.74
C ALA A 239 -3.94 69.49 -119.75
N ARG A 240 -2.65 69.13 -119.88
CA ARG A 240 -1.71 69.73 -120.84
C ARG A 240 -2.06 69.44 -122.30
N ALA A 241 -2.67 68.28 -122.57
CA ALA A 241 -3.13 67.87 -123.90
C ALA A 241 -4.47 68.50 -124.35
N GLY A 242 -5.12 69.32 -123.52
CA GLY A 242 -6.35 70.04 -123.86
C GLY A 242 -7.54 69.11 -124.13
N GLU A 243 -8.35 69.40 -125.17
CA GLU A 243 -9.56 68.61 -125.49
C GLU A 243 -9.26 67.14 -125.84
N GLN A 244 -8.09 66.83 -126.40
CA GLN A 244 -7.68 65.45 -126.73
C GLN A 244 -7.36 64.61 -125.47
N GLY A 245 -7.12 65.24 -124.32
CA GLY A 245 -6.78 64.59 -123.06
C GLY A 245 -7.95 64.32 -122.12
N ARG A 246 -9.18 64.76 -122.44
CA ARG A 246 -10.34 64.69 -121.52
C ARG A 246 -10.66 63.27 -121.03
N GLY A 247 -10.60 62.27 -121.92
CA GLY A 247 -10.82 60.87 -121.54
C GLY A 247 -9.76 60.35 -120.56
N PHE A 248 -8.49 60.71 -120.78
CA PHE A 248 -7.38 60.35 -119.88
C PHE A 248 -7.46 61.08 -118.53
N ALA A 249 -7.92 62.33 -118.51
CA ALA A 249 -8.10 63.08 -117.26
C ALA A 249 -9.14 62.43 -116.33
N VAL A 250 -10.24 61.91 -116.88
CA VAL A 250 -11.27 61.19 -116.11
C VAL A 250 -10.71 59.90 -115.52
N VAL A 251 -10.00 59.10 -116.34
CA VAL A 251 -9.35 57.86 -115.86
C VAL A 251 -8.31 58.17 -114.79
N ALA A 252 -7.48 59.20 -114.98
CA ALA A 252 -6.49 59.62 -113.99
C ALA A 252 -7.12 60.07 -112.67
N SER A 253 -8.26 60.77 -112.71
CA SER A 253 -9.02 61.12 -111.50
C SER A 253 -9.56 59.89 -110.79
N GLU A 254 -10.13 58.92 -111.53
CA GLU A 254 -10.68 57.70 -110.95
C GLU A 254 -9.59 56.82 -110.31
N VAL A 255 -8.44 56.68 -110.97
CA VAL A 255 -7.26 55.97 -110.44
C VAL A 255 -6.74 56.67 -109.17
N ARG A 256 -6.75 58.01 -109.14
CA ARG A 256 -6.36 58.79 -107.95
C ARG A 256 -7.32 58.53 -106.79
N THR A 257 -8.63 58.55 -107.02
CA THR A 257 -9.65 58.26 -106.00
C THR A 257 -9.51 56.82 -105.49
N LEU A 258 -9.24 55.85 -106.36
CA LEU A 258 -9.00 54.47 -105.98
C LEU A 258 -7.73 54.33 -105.12
N ALA A 259 -6.65 55.03 -105.48
CA ALA A 259 -5.41 55.06 -104.72
C ALA A 259 -5.60 55.67 -103.32
N GLN A 260 -6.35 56.78 -103.19
CA GLN A 260 -6.69 57.37 -101.90
C GLN A 260 -7.57 56.44 -101.04
N ARG A 261 -8.53 55.73 -101.65
CA ARG A 261 -9.33 54.70 -100.96
C ARG A 261 -8.44 53.56 -100.47
N SER A 262 -7.53 53.07 -101.29
CA SER A 262 -6.58 52.00 -100.91
C SER A 262 -5.67 52.41 -99.75
N ALA A 263 -5.17 53.66 -99.74
CA ALA A 263 -4.37 54.18 -98.62
C ALA A 263 -5.20 54.30 -97.32
N THR A 264 -6.46 54.72 -97.42
CA THR A 264 -7.37 54.82 -96.27
C THR A 264 -7.64 53.43 -95.68
N SER A 265 -8.01 52.45 -96.52
CA SER A 265 -8.22 51.07 -96.08
C SER A 265 -6.94 50.44 -95.51
N SER A 266 -5.78 50.75 -96.07
CA SER A 266 -4.49 50.27 -95.52
C SER A 266 -4.24 50.80 -94.11
N ARG A 267 -4.56 52.07 -93.82
CA ARG A 267 -4.45 52.62 -92.45
C ARG A 267 -5.43 51.98 -91.48
N GLU A 268 -6.67 51.74 -91.90
CA GLU A 268 -7.67 51.04 -91.07
C GLU A 268 -7.22 49.61 -90.74
N ILE A 269 -6.71 48.86 -91.72
CA ILE A 269 -6.16 47.51 -91.50
C ILE A 269 -4.96 47.58 -90.55
N ARG A 270 -4.05 48.54 -90.74
CA ARG A 270 -2.89 48.74 -89.86
C ARG A 270 -3.31 48.96 -88.40
N GLN A 271 -4.35 49.77 -88.20
CA GLN A 271 -4.89 50.05 -86.87
C GLN A 271 -5.50 48.80 -86.21
N LEU A 272 -6.19 47.96 -86.98
CA LEU A 272 -6.71 46.66 -86.52
C LEU A 272 -5.59 45.67 -86.16
N ILE A 273 -4.52 45.62 -86.96
CA ILE A 273 -3.34 44.79 -86.68
C ILE A 273 -2.65 45.25 -85.39
N ALA A 274 -2.42 46.56 -85.23
CA ALA A 274 -1.82 47.11 -84.01
C ALA A 274 -2.65 46.78 -82.76
N ARG A 275 -3.98 46.94 -82.84
CA ARG A 275 -4.89 46.57 -81.76
C ARG A 275 -4.86 45.07 -81.46
N SER A 276 -4.78 44.23 -82.48
CA SER A 276 -4.67 42.78 -82.32
C SER A 276 -3.35 42.39 -81.64
N GLY A 277 -2.23 43.02 -82.00
CA GLY A 277 -0.94 42.83 -81.33
C GLY A 277 -0.95 43.23 -79.86
N GLU A 278 -1.61 44.33 -79.50
CA GLU A 278 -1.80 44.74 -78.10
C GLU A 278 -2.62 43.71 -77.30
N GLN A 279 -3.70 43.17 -77.90
CA GLN A 279 -4.50 42.12 -77.28
C GLN A 279 -3.72 40.81 -77.09
N VAL A 280 -2.89 40.43 -78.05
CA VAL A 280 -2.01 39.26 -77.96
C VAL A 280 -0.97 39.44 -76.85
N ALA A 281 -0.33 40.60 -76.78
CA ALA A 281 0.64 40.91 -75.71
C ALA A 281 -0.01 40.83 -74.30
N LEU A 282 -1.22 41.38 -74.15
CA LEU A 282 -2.02 41.24 -72.93
C LEU A 282 -2.37 39.78 -72.62
N GLY A 283 -2.69 38.99 -73.65
CA GLY A 283 -2.95 37.55 -73.54
C GLY A 283 -1.75 36.78 -73.01
N VAL A 284 -0.56 37.02 -73.57
CA VAL A 284 0.70 36.40 -73.13
C VAL A 284 0.98 36.72 -71.66
N ALA A 285 0.90 37.99 -71.26
CA ALA A 285 1.15 38.40 -69.87
C ALA A 285 0.18 37.74 -68.88
N ARG A 286 -1.09 37.54 -69.27
CA ARG A 286 -2.07 36.80 -68.45
C ARG A 286 -1.72 35.32 -68.33
N ILE A 287 -1.33 34.67 -69.42
CA ILE A 287 -0.94 33.27 -69.41
C ILE A 287 0.31 33.07 -68.55
N GLU A 288 1.33 33.92 -68.68
CA GLU A 288 2.53 33.87 -67.82
C GLU A 288 2.19 33.99 -66.33
N THR A 289 1.26 34.86 -65.98
CA THR A 289 0.75 35.00 -64.61
C THR A 289 0.10 33.71 -64.13
N VAL A 290 -0.74 33.08 -64.96
CA VAL A 290 -1.37 31.78 -64.64
C VAL A 290 -0.31 30.69 -64.48
N THR A 291 0.65 30.58 -65.39
CA THR A 291 1.75 29.60 -65.32
C THR A 291 2.57 29.76 -64.03
N SER A 292 2.86 31.00 -63.62
CA SER A 292 3.54 31.28 -62.35
C SER A 292 2.73 30.78 -61.15
N LYS A 293 1.41 31.02 -61.12
CA LYS A 293 0.53 30.52 -60.05
C LYS A 293 0.44 29.00 -60.02
N LEU A 294 0.39 28.33 -61.17
CA LEU A 294 0.40 26.87 -61.26
C LEU A 294 1.69 26.29 -60.67
N ARG A 295 2.86 26.90 -60.93
CA ARG A 295 4.13 26.48 -60.31
C ARG A 295 4.11 26.59 -58.79
N THR A 296 3.53 27.65 -58.24
CA THR A 296 3.35 27.77 -56.78
C THR A 296 2.46 26.65 -56.22
N VAL A 297 1.39 26.28 -56.93
CA VAL A 297 0.51 25.17 -56.54
C VAL A 297 1.25 23.83 -56.53
N VAL A 298 2.08 23.55 -57.55
CA VAL A 298 2.92 22.34 -57.58
C VAL A 298 3.88 22.29 -56.38
N GLY A 299 4.47 23.42 -56.01
CA GLY A 299 5.30 23.53 -54.81
C GLY A 299 4.54 23.15 -53.53
N GLY A 300 3.35 23.70 -53.33
CA GLY A 300 2.50 23.37 -52.17
C GLY A 300 2.05 21.91 -52.15
N ILE A 301 1.78 21.32 -53.32
CA ILE A 301 1.45 19.89 -53.44
C ILE A 301 2.63 19.01 -53.00
N HIS A 302 3.87 19.38 -53.35
CA HIS A 302 5.07 18.66 -52.90
C HIS A 302 5.26 18.74 -51.37
N GLU A 303 4.99 19.90 -50.77
CA GLU A 303 5.03 20.05 -49.31
C GLU A 303 3.99 19.15 -48.62
N VAL A 304 2.77 19.06 -49.17
CA VAL A 304 1.74 18.15 -48.67
C VAL A 304 2.18 16.69 -48.78
N ALA A 305 2.74 16.27 -49.92
CA ALA A 305 3.25 14.92 -50.11
C ALA A 305 4.35 14.56 -49.10
N ASN A 306 5.28 15.47 -48.85
CA ASN A 306 6.32 15.29 -47.83
C ASN A 306 5.72 15.15 -46.43
N GLY A 307 4.71 15.95 -46.08
CA GLY A 307 3.99 15.84 -44.82
C GLY A 307 3.29 14.49 -44.63
N LEU A 308 2.64 13.98 -45.67
CA LEU A 308 1.96 12.68 -45.65
C LEU A 308 2.94 11.51 -45.48
N ASN A 309 4.12 11.60 -46.09
CA ASN A 309 5.19 10.62 -45.87
C ASN A 309 5.64 10.65 -44.39
N GLY A 310 5.79 11.84 -43.80
CA GLY A 310 6.08 12.00 -42.37
C GLY A 310 5.03 11.37 -41.47
N ILE A 311 3.73 11.55 -41.77
CA ILE A 311 2.63 10.92 -41.03
C ILE A 311 2.69 9.39 -41.13
N THR A 312 3.01 8.85 -42.30
CA THR A 312 3.10 7.40 -42.53
C THR A 312 4.23 6.78 -41.71
N ILE A 313 5.41 7.41 -41.70
CA ILE A 313 6.56 6.98 -40.89
C ILE A 313 6.20 7.03 -39.41
N ALA A 314 5.68 8.16 -38.93
CA ALA A 314 5.28 8.33 -37.53
C ALA A 314 4.22 7.32 -37.10
N SER A 315 3.23 7.02 -37.96
CA SER A 315 2.20 6.03 -37.68
C SER A 315 2.78 4.61 -37.59
N SER A 316 3.77 4.28 -38.43
CA SER A 316 4.48 2.99 -38.36
C SER A 316 5.26 2.84 -37.04
N GLU A 317 5.96 3.90 -36.62
CA GLU A 317 6.69 3.92 -35.34
C GLU A 317 5.73 3.82 -34.14
N GLN A 318 4.62 4.56 -34.17
CA GLN A 318 3.58 4.48 -33.13
C GLN A 318 2.97 3.08 -33.03
N SER A 319 2.72 2.42 -34.16
CA SER A 319 2.20 1.04 -34.17
C SER A 319 3.18 0.07 -33.49
N SER A 320 4.48 0.19 -33.77
CA SER A 320 5.52 -0.61 -33.11
C SER A 320 5.56 -0.36 -31.60
N SER A 321 5.55 0.91 -31.19
CA SER A 321 5.54 1.31 -29.78
C SER A 321 4.29 0.79 -29.05
N LEU A 322 3.11 0.85 -29.69
CA LEU A 322 1.87 0.31 -29.12
C LEU A 322 1.93 -1.21 -28.96
N ALA A 323 2.60 -1.94 -29.86
CA ALA A 323 2.81 -3.38 -29.72
C ALA A 323 3.71 -3.71 -28.52
N GLU A 324 4.77 -2.93 -28.29
CA GLU A 324 5.64 -3.08 -27.11
C GLU A 324 4.89 -2.78 -25.81
N ILE A 325 4.09 -1.72 -25.79
CA ILE A 325 3.23 -1.37 -24.64
C ILE A 325 2.22 -2.49 -24.38
N ALA A 326 1.57 -3.04 -25.41
CA ALA A 326 0.64 -4.15 -25.27
C ALA A 326 1.30 -5.39 -24.65
N GLN A 327 2.55 -5.69 -25.06
CA GLN A 327 3.31 -6.79 -24.49
C GLN A 327 3.70 -6.54 -23.03
N ALA A 328 4.06 -5.30 -22.67
CA ALA A 328 4.34 -4.92 -21.28
C ALA A 328 3.08 -5.04 -20.40
N VAL A 329 1.92 -4.59 -20.88
CA VAL A 329 0.63 -4.75 -20.19
C VAL A 329 0.29 -6.22 -19.96
N LYS A 330 0.54 -7.09 -20.94
CA LYS A 330 0.39 -8.55 -20.78
C LYS A 330 1.33 -9.13 -19.70
N GLY A 331 2.54 -8.58 -19.58
CA GLY A 331 3.46 -8.92 -18.49
C GLY A 331 2.91 -8.52 -17.12
N LEU A 332 2.32 -7.32 -17.00
CA LEU A 332 1.67 -6.84 -15.79
C LEU A 332 0.43 -7.67 -15.42
N ASP A 333 -0.35 -8.12 -16.41
CA ASP A 333 -1.50 -9.01 -16.18
C ASP A 333 -1.05 -10.34 -15.55
N ASN A 334 0.02 -10.97 -16.07
CA ASN A 334 0.56 -12.19 -15.47
C ASN A 334 1.03 -11.98 -14.02
N ILE A 335 1.72 -10.87 -13.72
CA ILE A 335 2.10 -10.53 -12.34
C ILE A 335 0.86 -10.31 -11.46
N THR A 336 -0.18 -9.67 -11.99
CA THR A 336 -1.43 -9.43 -11.27
C THR A 336 -2.14 -10.74 -10.92
N GLN A 337 -2.16 -11.71 -11.83
CA GLN A 337 -2.68 -13.06 -11.57
C GLN A 337 -1.84 -13.82 -10.54
N GLN A 338 -0.51 -13.71 -10.61
CA GLN A 338 0.39 -14.30 -9.60
C GLN A 338 0.17 -13.67 -8.23
N ASN A 339 -0.04 -12.36 -8.16
CA ASN A 339 -0.40 -11.67 -6.92
C ASN A 339 -1.72 -12.20 -6.35
N GLY A 340 -2.73 -12.43 -7.20
CA GLY A 340 -3.99 -13.06 -6.77
C GLY A 340 -3.78 -14.45 -6.15
N ALA A 341 -2.95 -15.28 -6.77
CA ALA A 341 -2.61 -16.59 -6.21
C ALA A 341 -1.82 -16.49 -4.89
N MET A 342 -0.89 -15.54 -4.78
CA MET A 342 -0.14 -15.30 -3.54
C MET A 342 -1.04 -14.78 -2.41
N VAL A 343 -2.02 -13.94 -2.73
CA VAL A 343 -3.02 -13.47 -1.77
C VAL A 343 -3.81 -14.64 -1.19
N ASP A 344 -4.28 -15.56 -2.02
CA ASP A 344 -5.01 -16.75 -1.55
C ASP A 344 -4.13 -17.64 -0.65
N GLN A 345 -2.88 -17.87 -1.04
CA GLN A 345 -1.90 -18.61 -0.24
C GLN A 345 -1.60 -17.92 1.10
N ALA A 346 -1.43 -16.59 1.09
CA ALA A 346 -1.17 -15.81 2.29
C ALA A 346 -2.37 -15.85 3.25
N LEU A 347 -3.60 -15.79 2.73
CA LEU A 347 -4.81 -15.89 3.52
C LEU A 347 -4.92 -17.26 4.20
N GLN A 348 -4.67 -18.35 3.47
CA GLN A 348 -4.64 -19.70 4.03
C GLN A 348 -3.57 -19.87 5.11
N ALA A 349 -2.35 -19.37 4.87
CA ALA A 349 -1.27 -19.41 5.85
C ALA A 349 -1.63 -18.63 7.13
N THR A 350 -2.29 -17.50 6.98
CA THR A 350 -2.72 -16.64 8.07
C THR A 350 -3.80 -17.28 8.94
N VAL A 351 -4.80 -17.91 8.31
CA VAL A 351 -5.80 -18.72 9.04
C VAL A 351 -5.10 -19.85 9.80
N GLY A 352 -4.12 -20.52 9.18
CA GLY A 352 -3.33 -21.56 9.84
C GLY A 352 -2.55 -21.07 11.07
N LEU A 353 -2.06 -19.81 11.08
CA LEU A 353 -1.41 -19.22 12.26
C LEU A 353 -2.40 -19.03 13.41
N ARG A 354 -3.61 -18.54 13.12
CA ARG A 354 -4.68 -18.36 14.10
C ARG A 354 -5.07 -19.70 14.74
N ASP A 355 -5.25 -20.74 13.94
CA ASP A 355 -5.63 -22.06 14.42
C ASP A 355 -4.53 -22.68 15.30
N ARG A 356 -3.26 -22.55 14.90
CA ARG A 356 -2.11 -23.00 15.72
C ARG A 356 -2.02 -22.25 17.03
N ALA A 357 -2.25 -20.94 17.03
CA ALA A 357 -2.31 -20.14 18.25
C ALA A 357 -3.44 -20.59 19.18
N SER A 358 -4.63 -20.87 18.64
CA SER A 358 -5.76 -21.43 19.40
C SER A 358 -5.39 -22.76 20.04
N HIS A 359 -4.82 -23.69 19.28
CA HIS A 359 -4.40 -24.99 19.80
C HIS A 359 -3.31 -24.89 20.89
N LEU A 360 -2.35 -23.97 20.74
CA LEU A 360 -1.34 -23.72 21.77
C LEU A 360 -1.99 -23.20 23.06
N SER A 361 -2.97 -22.29 22.95
CA SER A 361 -3.72 -21.76 24.09
C SER A 361 -4.54 -22.86 24.78
N GLU A 362 -5.29 -23.64 24.01
CA GLU A 362 -6.11 -24.76 24.49
C GLU A 362 -5.28 -25.83 25.20
N ALA A 363 -4.13 -26.21 24.64
CA ALA A 363 -3.25 -27.25 25.19
C ALA A 363 -2.74 -26.93 26.60
N VAL A 364 -2.67 -25.64 26.96
CA VAL A 364 -2.20 -25.18 28.27
C VAL A 364 -3.30 -24.50 29.09
N ALA A 365 -4.53 -24.45 28.59
CA ALA A 365 -5.66 -23.75 29.22
C ALA A 365 -6.04 -24.35 30.58
N SER A 366 -5.89 -25.66 30.75
CA SER A 366 -6.20 -26.35 32.01
C SER A 366 -5.19 -26.08 33.13
N ILE A 367 -4.03 -25.50 32.83
CA ILE A 367 -2.98 -25.25 33.81
C ILE A 367 -3.24 -23.91 34.51
N ARG A 368 -3.55 -23.94 35.80
CA ARG A 368 -3.76 -22.75 36.62
C ARG A 368 -2.42 -22.19 37.08
N LEU A 369 -2.10 -20.97 36.66
CA LEU A 369 -0.80 -20.34 36.91
C LEU A 369 -0.78 -19.50 38.19
N ARG A 370 0.42 -19.13 38.65
CA ARG A 370 0.62 -18.24 39.82
C ARG A 370 0.20 -16.80 39.55
N ARG A 371 0.38 -16.37 38.31
CA ARG A 371 0.02 -15.05 37.79
C ARG A 371 -1.03 -15.21 36.71
N GLY A 372 -1.84 -14.19 36.53
CA GLY A 372 -2.75 -14.08 35.41
C GLY A 372 -2.00 -14.12 34.08
N THR A 373 -2.70 -14.50 33.02
CA THR A 373 -2.15 -14.58 31.67
C THR A 373 -2.79 -13.55 30.74
N ALA A 374 -2.13 -13.29 29.62
CA ALA A 374 -2.60 -12.29 28.64
C ALA A 374 -4.02 -12.62 28.13
N ASP A 375 -4.32 -13.89 27.87
CA ASP A 375 -5.67 -14.37 27.52
C ASP A 375 -6.71 -14.12 28.62
N GLU A 376 -6.37 -14.39 29.90
CA GLU A 376 -7.25 -14.12 31.04
C GLU A 376 -7.50 -12.62 31.21
N SER A 377 -6.46 -11.81 30.98
CA SER A 377 -6.54 -10.35 30.99
C SER A 377 -7.46 -9.83 29.90
N PHE A 378 -7.23 -10.25 28.65
CA PHE A 378 -8.06 -9.91 27.50
C PHE A 378 -9.54 -10.27 27.73
N ALA A 379 -9.81 -11.49 28.21
CA ALA A 379 -11.15 -11.95 28.55
C ALA A 379 -11.77 -11.14 29.69
N MET A 380 -10.98 -10.72 30.69
CA MET A 380 -11.44 -9.86 31.78
C MET A 380 -11.83 -8.47 31.28
N VAL A 381 -11.02 -7.85 30.41
CA VAL A 381 -11.33 -6.52 29.84
C VAL A 381 -12.61 -6.57 29.02
N ARG A 382 -12.80 -7.57 28.16
CA ARG A 382 -14.05 -7.70 27.36
C ARG A 382 -15.28 -7.85 28.24
N ARG A 383 -15.23 -8.75 29.24
CA ARG A 383 -16.33 -8.89 30.22
C ARG A 383 -16.57 -7.60 31.01
N GLY A 384 -15.49 -6.86 31.30
CA GLY A 384 -15.56 -5.57 31.99
C GLY A 384 -16.26 -4.51 31.14
N LEU A 385 -15.88 -4.40 29.86
CA LEU A 385 -16.48 -3.51 28.88
C LEU A 385 -17.97 -3.84 28.71
N ASP A 386 -18.32 -5.12 28.55
CA ASP A 386 -19.71 -5.57 28.45
C ASP A 386 -20.53 -5.18 29.69
N LEU A 387 -19.96 -5.30 30.89
CA LEU A 387 -20.63 -4.91 32.13
C LEU A 387 -20.85 -3.39 32.19
N VAL A 388 -19.86 -2.58 31.79
CA VAL A 388 -20.02 -1.11 31.73
C VAL A 388 -21.09 -0.74 30.73
N ASN A 389 -21.11 -1.35 29.55
CA ASN A 389 -22.13 -1.09 28.53
C ASN A 389 -23.55 -1.43 29.01
N GLN A 390 -23.70 -2.46 29.86
CA GLN A 390 -25.00 -2.88 30.38
C GLN A 390 -25.50 -2.07 31.59
N ARG A 391 -24.60 -1.63 32.48
CA ARG A 391 -24.97 -1.06 33.79
C ARG A 391 -24.42 0.34 34.06
N GLY A 392 -23.60 0.87 33.17
CA GLY A 392 -22.87 2.13 33.35
C GLY A 392 -21.63 1.97 34.23
N LEU A 393 -20.67 2.89 34.07
CA LEU A 393 -19.35 2.82 34.71
C LEU A 393 -19.44 2.82 36.24
N SER A 394 -20.30 3.66 36.82
CA SER A 394 -20.45 3.76 38.28
C SER A 394 -20.92 2.44 38.92
N ALA A 395 -21.90 1.76 38.32
CA ALA A 395 -22.40 0.48 38.84
C ALA A 395 -21.43 -0.67 38.56
N ALA A 396 -20.72 -0.64 37.43
CA ALA A 396 -19.68 -1.62 37.11
C ALA A 396 -18.45 -1.48 38.03
N ALA A 397 -18.06 -0.26 38.38
CA ALA A 397 -16.93 0.01 39.28
C ALA A 397 -17.09 -0.66 40.65
N ALA A 398 -18.31 -0.69 41.20
CA ALA A 398 -18.59 -1.41 42.45
C ALA A 398 -18.29 -2.91 42.36
N GLN A 399 -18.54 -3.55 41.21
CA GLN A 399 -18.17 -4.95 40.99
C GLN A 399 -16.68 -5.13 40.70
N PHE A 400 -16.03 -4.15 40.07
CA PHE A 400 -14.57 -4.17 39.87
C PHE A 400 -13.80 -4.07 41.18
N HIS A 401 -14.37 -3.41 42.21
CA HIS A 401 -13.75 -3.24 43.52
C HIS A 401 -14.03 -4.38 44.50
N ASP A 402 -14.98 -5.28 44.21
CA ASP A 402 -15.30 -6.41 45.08
C ASP A 402 -14.15 -7.42 45.12
N PRO A 403 -13.49 -7.64 46.28
CA PRO A 403 -12.39 -8.60 46.40
C PRO A 403 -12.80 -10.05 46.19
N GLN A 404 -14.10 -10.38 46.32
CA GLN A 404 -14.65 -11.71 46.03
C GLN A 404 -15.40 -11.78 44.70
N GLY A 405 -15.42 -10.67 43.95
CA GLY A 405 -16.08 -10.55 42.65
C GLY A 405 -15.29 -11.19 41.50
N GLY A 406 -15.93 -11.29 40.34
CA GLY A 406 -15.34 -11.95 39.15
C GLY A 406 -14.29 -11.14 38.37
N PHE A 407 -13.98 -9.91 38.81
CA PHE A 407 -13.06 -8.97 38.15
C PHE A 407 -11.74 -8.77 38.89
N ARG A 408 -11.45 -9.64 39.87
CA ARG A 408 -10.19 -9.70 40.57
C ARG A 408 -9.76 -11.16 40.75
N ASP A 409 -8.62 -11.51 40.18
CA ASP A 409 -8.02 -12.84 40.32
C ASP A 409 -6.49 -12.73 40.32
N ARG A 410 -5.82 -13.17 41.39
CA ARG A 410 -4.35 -13.07 41.55
C ARG A 410 -3.87 -11.62 41.34
N ASP A 411 -3.18 -11.33 40.23
CA ASP A 411 -2.70 -10.01 39.82
C ASP A 411 -3.55 -9.36 38.70
N LEU A 412 -4.61 -10.03 38.24
CA LEU A 412 -5.60 -9.49 37.31
C LEU A 412 -6.60 -8.61 38.05
N TYR A 413 -6.79 -7.40 37.53
CA TYR A 413 -7.81 -6.47 37.99
C TYR A 413 -8.10 -5.44 36.90
N ILE A 414 -9.36 -5.01 36.83
CA ILE A 414 -9.77 -3.93 35.94
C ILE A 414 -9.27 -2.58 36.46
N PHE A 415 -8.78 -1.75 35.55
CA PHE A 415 -8.61 -0.32 35.75
C PHE A 415 -9.32 0.45 34.64
N VAL A 416 -9.80 1.64 34.98
CA VAL A 416 -10.42 2.60 34.06
C VAL A 416 -9.86 3.97 34.41
N PHE A 417 -9.36 4.71 33.42
CA PHE A 417 -8.95 6.09 33.60
C PHE A 417 -9.32 6.95 32.38
N ASP A 418 -9.43 8.27 32.61
CA ASP A 418 -9.77 9.25 31.58
C ASP A 418 -8.54 9.81 30.83
N ARG A 419 -8.76 10.68 29.84
CA ARG A 419 -7.69 11.35 29.07
C ARG A 419 -6.73 12.21 29.90
N HIS A 420 -7.14 12.61 31.11
CA HIS A 420 -6.27 13.32 32.07
C HIS A 420 -5.52 12.35 32.99
N GLY A 421 -5.72 11.04 32.80
CA GLY A 421 -5.12 9.98 33.57
C GLY A 421 -5.72 9.81 34.95
N VAL A 422 -6.91 10.33 35.22
CA VAL A 422 -7.58 10.16 36.51
C VAL A 422 -8.28 8.81 36.54
N TYR A 423 -7.99 7.99 37.55
CA TYR A 423 -8.62 6.69 37.72
C TYR A 423 -10.10 6.82 38.11
N GLN A 424 -10.98 6.28 37.27
CA GLN A 424 -12.42 6.17 37.52
C GLN A 424 -12.75 4.82 38.20
N ALA A 425 -11.94 3.79 37.94
CA ALA A 425 -12.01 2.51 38.63
C ALA A 425 -10.59 1.92 38.77
N PHE A 426 -10.27 1.33 39.93
CA PHE A 426 -9.02 0.62 40.15
C PHE A 426 -9.28 -0.61 41.04
N GLY A 427 -9.39 -1.79 40.44
CA GLY A 427 -9.89 -3.00 41.11
C GLY A 427 -9.05 -3.48 42.30
N SER A 428 -7.71 -3.40 42.23
CA SER A 428 -6.86 -3.87 43.33
C SER A 428 -6.73 -2.88 44.49
N THR A 429 -6.85 -1.58 44.20
CA THR A 429 -6.71 -0.49 45.18
C THR A 429 -7.81 0.57 44.95
N PRO A 430 -9.04 0.36 45.45
CA PRO A 430 -10.14 1.31 45.25
C PRO A 430 -9.85 2.73 45.76
N ALA A 431 -8.95 2.87 46.75
CA ALA A 431 -8.48 4.16 47.26
C ALA A 431 -7.64 4.98 46.25
N SER A 432 -7.32 4.42 45.09
CA SER A 432 -6.65 5.12 43.98
C SER A 432 -7.63 5.81 43.03
N VAL A 433 -8.93 5.59 43.16
CA VAL A 433 -9.95 6.30 42.38
C VAL A 433 -9.86 7.81 42.69
N GLY A 434 -9.85 8.64 41.65
CA GLY A 434 -9.63 10.09 41.74
C GLY A 434 -8.16 10.53 41.76
N LYS A 435 -7.20 9.59 41.87
CA LYS A 435 -5.77 9.89 41.68
C LYS A 435 -5.39 9.80 40.21
N THR A 436 -4.28 10.44 39.84
CA THR A 436 -3.76 10.34 38.47
C THR A 436 -2.80 9.16 38.31
N VAL A 437 -2.64 8.65 37.08
CA VAL A 437 -1.58 7.71 36.70
C VAL A 437 -0.20 8.17 37.14
N HIS A 438 0.04 9.49 37.22
CA HIS A 438 1.32 10.04 37.68
C HIS A 438 1.57 9.84 39.18
N ASP A 439 0.53 9.57 39.98
CA ASP A 439 0.64 9.34 41.42
C ASP A 439 1.02 7.88 41.75
N ILE A 440 1.05 7.00 40.74
CA ILE A 440 1.36 5.58 40.93
C ILE A 440 2.88 5.41 40.98
N ARG A 441 3.37 4.88 42.10
CA ARG A 441 4.79 4.67 42.34
C ARG A 441 5.40 3.75 41.27
N GLY A 442 6.45 4.24 40.61
CA GLY A 442 7.22 3.51 39.59
C GLY A 442 6.50 3.33 38.26
N LEU A 443 5.43 4.09 37.99
CA LEU A 443 4.72 4.12 36.72
C LEU A 443 5.14 5.35 35.90
N ASP A 444 5.50 5.18 34.63
CA ASP A 444 5.58 6.30 33.68
C ASP A 444 4.18 6.65 33.17
N GLY A 445 3.52 7.59 33.85
CA GLY A 445 2.16 8.02 33.50
C GLY A 445 2.05 8.63 32.10
N ASN A 446 3.09 9.32 31.60
CA ASN A 446 3.05 9.92 30.26
C ASN A 446 3.07 8.83 29.17
N HIS A 447 3.91 7.82 29.37
CA HIS A 447 3.98 6.66 28.47
C HIS A 447 2.65 5.90 28.45
N VAL A 448 2.08 5.60 29.62
CA VAL A 448 0.81 4.86 29.73
C VAL A 448 -0.36 5.61 29.10
N LEU A 449 -0.44 6.93 29.26
CA LEU A 449 -1.49 7.73 28.62
C LEU A 449 -1.34 7.73 27.10
N ARG A 450 -0.14 7.98 26.60
CA ARG A 450 0.13 8.02 25.16
C ARG A 450 -0.15 6.67 24.50
N GLU A 451 0.45 5.59 25.00
CA GLU A 451 0.28 4.26 24.42
C GLU A 451 -1.14 3.72 24.63
N GLY A 452 -1.73 3.97 25.80
CA GLY A 452 -3.08 3.51 26.14
C GLY A 452 -4.15 4.13 25.23
N PHE A 453 -4.13 5.45 25.03
CA PHE A 453 -5.08 6.10 24.13
C PHE A 453 -4.77 5.84 22.66
N ALA A 454 -3.50 5.69 22.27
CA ALA A 454 -3.16 5.24 20.92
C ALA A 454 -3.71 3.83 20.65
N ALA A 455 -3.65 2.91 21.63
CA ALA A 455 -4.27 1.59 21.51
C ALA A 455 -5.80 1.68 21.44
N ALA A 456 -6.43 2.51 22.27
CA ALA A 456 -7.88 2.73 22.25
C ALA A 456 -8.37 3.31 20.90
N GLU A 457 -7.62 4.23 20.30
CA GLU A 457 -7.92 4.84 18.99
C GLU A 457 -7.82 3.85 17.83
N ARG A 458 -7.01 2.79 17.98
CA ARG A 458 -6.96 1.65 17.05
C ARG A 458 -8.07 0.61 17.26
N GLY A 459 -8.98 0.84 18.22
CA GLY A 459 -10.03 -0.11 18.59
C GLY A 459 -9.60 -1.15 19.65
N GLY A 460 -8.38 -1.04 20.17
CA GLY A 460 -7.85 -1.91 21.22
C GLY A 460 -6.40 -2.34 20.96
N GLY A 461 -5.67 -2.69 22.02
CA GLY A 461 -4.28 -3.13 21.88
C GLY A 461 -3.57 -3.41 23.19
N TRP A 462 -2.39 -4.05 23.08
CA TRP A 462 -1.49 -4.28 24.21
C TRP A 462 -0.57 -3.09 24.43
N ILE A 463 -0.34 -2.75 25.69
CA ILE A 463 0.67 -1.78 26.11
C ILE A 463 1.59 -2.41 27.17
N ASP A 464 2.87 -2.08 27.08
CA ASP A 464 3.88 -2.50 28.06
C ASP A 464 4.36 -1.29 28.86
N TYR A 465 4.48 -1.46 30.17
CA TYR A 465 4.96 -0.44 31.08
C TYR A 465 5.52 -1.07 32.36
N GLU A 466 6.31 -0.30 33.10
CA GLU A 466 6.83 -0.70 34.41
C GLU A 466 5.93 -0.15 35.53
N VAL A 467 5.74 -0.92 36.60
CA VAL A 467 5.04 -0.46 37.79
C VAL A 467 5.54 -1.20 39.04
N VAL A 468 5.52 -0.55 40.20
CA VAL A 468 5.79 -1.23 41.46
C VAL A 468 4.73 -2.30 41.71
N ASN A 469 5.18 -3.55 41.81
CA ASN A 469 4.31 -4.67 42.14
C ASN A 469 3.86 -4.57 43.60
N PRO A 470 2.54 -4.53 43.88
CA PRO A 470 2.02 -4.31 45.23
C PRO A 470 2.33 -5.46 46.20
N VAL A 471 2.69 -6.64 45.69
CA VAL A 471 3.02 -7.82 46.50
C VAL A 471 4.52 -7.85 46.85
N THR A 472 5.39 -7.50 45.91
CA THR A 472 6.86 -7.61 46.10
C THR A 472 7.53 -6.29 46.48
N GLY A 473 6.90 -5.15 46.20
CA GLY A 473 7.46 -3.81 46.43
C GLY A 473 8.58 -3.40 45.45
N VAL A 474 8.83 -4.18 44.40
CA VAL A 474 9.85 -3.94 43.36
C VAL A 474 9.17 -3.50 42.06
N VAL A 475 9.87 -2.72 41.22
CA VAL A 475 9.43 -2.37 39.87
C VAL A 475 9.48 -3.61 38.98
N ASP A 476 8.33 -3.97 38.41
CA ASP A 476 8.15 -5.12 37.52
C ASP A 476 7.52 -4.65 36.20
N GLU A 477 7.91 -5.27 35.08
CA GLU A 477 7.21 -5.07 33.79
C GLU A 477 5.80 -5.66 33.84
N LYS A 478 4.85 -4.88 33.35
CA LYS A 478 3.43 -5.23 33.24
C LYS A 478 2.97 -5.01 31.81
N THR A 479 2.23 -5.96 31.28
CA THR A 479 1.55 -5.82 29.99
C THR A 479 0.04 -5.74 30.22
N SER A 480 -0.63 -4.79 29.59
CA SER A 480 -2.08 -4.60 29.73
C SER A 480 -2.76 -4.56 28.37
N TYR A 481 -3.91 -5.22 28.26
CA TYR A 481 -4.78 -5.05 27.12
C TYR A 481 -5.72 -3.89 27.40
N ILE A 482 -5.87 -3.01 26.42
CA ILE A 482 -6.66 -1.79 26.49
C ILE A 482 -7.79 -1.87 25.47
N LEU A 483 -8.99 -1.48 25.88
CA LEU A 483 -10.12 -1.23 24.99
C LEU A 483 -10.64 0.21 25.19
N PRO A 484 -11.12 0.85 24.11
CA PRO A 484 -11.85 2.12 24.24
C PRO A 484 -13.16 1.87 25.00
N LEU A 485 -13.43 2.68 26.02
CA LEU A 485 -14.70 2.65 26.75
C LEU A 485 -15.67 3.67 26.15
N ASP A 486 -15.19 4.89 25.95
CA ASP A 486 -15.85 5.97 25.21
C ASP A 486 -14.78 6.91 24.63
N ARG A 487 -15.14 8.16 24.28
CA ARG A 487 -14.19 9.13 23.70
C ARG A 487 -13.09 9.57 24.68
N ASP A 488 -13.40 9.57 25.98
CA ASP A 488 -12.57 10.15 27.03
C ASP A 488 -12.02 9.12 28.01
N HIS A 489 -12.55 7.89 28.01
CA HIS A 489 -12.16 6.81 28.91
C HIS A 489 -11.66 5.59 28.18
N LEU A 490 -10.71 4.90 28.81
CA LEU A 490 -10.29 3.56 28.42
C LEU A 490 -10.49 2.58 29.57
N ILE A 491 -10.64 1.30 29.24
CA ILE A 491 -10.68 0.19 30.19
C ILE A 491 -9.52 -0.75 29.90
N GLY A 492 -8.87 -1.23 30.96
CA GLY A 492 -7.75 -2.16 30.83
C GLY A 492 -7.64 -3.14 31.97
N CYS A 493 -6.90 -4.21 31.70
CA CYS A 493 -6.45 -5.19 32.67
C CYS A 493 -5.05 -5.62 32.21
N GLY A 494 -4.19 -5.93 33.16
CA GLY A 494 -2.85 -6.38 32.84
C GLY A 494 -2.29 -7.38 33.81
N VAL A 495 -1.21 -8.01 33.36
CA VAL A 495 -0.50 -9.09 34.03
C VAL A 495 0.97 -8.75 34.13
N PHE A 496 1.60 -9.14 35.23
CA PHE A 496 3.04 -8.94 35.39
C PHE A 496 3.82 -9.96 34.57
N LYS A 497 4.75 -9.48 33.73
CA LYS A 497 5.62 -10.37 32.97
C LYS A 497 6.50 -11.20 33.92
N PRO A 498 6.75 -12.48 33.61
CA PRO A 498 7.63 -13.31 34.42
C PRO A 498 9.03 -12.69 34.50
N LYS A 499 9.64 -12.68 35.68
CA LYS A 499 11.03 -12.22 35.85
C LYS A 499 11.97 -13.31 35.36
N GLY A 500 12.72 -12.99 34.31
CA GLY A 500 13.74 -13.85 33.74
C GLY A 500 13.18 -14.74 32.64
N GLY A 501 13.69 -14.55 31.43
CA GLY A 501 13.84 -15.67 30.52
C GLY A 501 14.67 -16.75 31.20
N PHE A 502 14.39 -18.01 30.84
CA PHE A 502 15.10 -19.20 31.29
C PHE A 502 16.57 -18.95 31.68
N ASN A 503 16.87 -19.00 32.97
CA ASN A 503 18.24 -19.26 33.42
C ASN A 503 18.32 -20.73 33.81
N LEU A 504 18.61 -21.58 32.81
CA LEU A 504 19.15 -22.91 33.03
C LEU A 504 20.61 -22.77 33.48
N THR A 505 20.84 -22.20 34.66
CA THR A 505 22.10 -22.48 35.37
C THR A 505 22.00 -23.89 35.91
N LEU A 506 22.39 -24.85 35.07
CA LEU A 506 22.83 -26.17 35.53
C LEU A 506 24.07 -25.93 36.41
N THR A 507 23.86 -25.90 37.73
CA THR A 507 24.95 -26.10 38.71
C THR A 507 25.22 -27.57 38.88
#